data_AF-R6P7K9-F1
#
_entry.id   AF-R6P7K9-F1
#
_cell.length_a   1.000
_cell.length_b   1.000
_cell.length_c   1.000
_cell.angle_alpha   90.00
_cell.angle_beta   90.00
_cell.angle_gamma   90.00
#
_symmetry.space_group_name_H-M   'P 1'
#
loop_
_entity.id
_entity.type
_entity.pdbx_description
1 polymer ?
#
loop_
_entity_poly.entity_id
_entity_poly.type
_entity_poly.pdbx_seq_one_letter_code
_entity_poly.pdbx_strand_id
1 'polypeptide(L)'
;MRFFVLTKKKLLAFGCCVLVGALAVMIGFQGAGAILQTVASPRKSPIYSVQREDKVVSLTFDTAWGNGQTEDILNILEQYEVKSTFFVTGEWAQEYPEMVKAMSGQGHDVCNYSDTHPHMPQVGKEQQLAEITGCNEKIKEITGLSPILFRAPYGDYDNSVVEAANDLGMYCIQWNIDSYDWQDPSPENMKNRLSSQLKPGSIILLHNGAEATVQTLPAAIAAIQGEGYQIVPVSQLLLSGSYLVDHEGRQVPQP
;
A
#
# COMPACT_ATOMS: atom_id res chain seq x y z
N MET A 1 -52.53 51.03 -44.15
CA MET A 1 -52.62 49.75 -43.41
C MET A 1 -52.01 48.64 -44.27
N ARG A 2 -50.92 48.00 -43.83
CA ARG A 2 -50.38 46.80 -44.50
C ARG A 2 -51.06 45.56 -43.91
N PHE A 3 -51.89 44.87 -44.70
CA PHE A 3 -52.50 43.60 -44.30
C PHE A 3 -51.49 42.47 -44.48
N PHE A 4 -51.11 41.80 -43.40
CA PHE A 4 -50.29 40.58 -43.46
C PHE A 4 -51.20 39.38 -43.74
N VAL A 5 -51.13 38.85 -44.96
CA VAL A 5 -51.84 37.61 -45.34
C VAL A 5 -50.97 36.41 -44.95
N LEU A 6 -51.32 35.76 -43.82
CA LEU A 6 -50.73 34.48 -43.43
C LEU A 6 -51.33 33.36 -44.29
N THR A 7 -50.55 32.82 -45.22
CA THR A 7 -50.93 31.66 -46.01
C THR A 7 -50.55 30.36 -45.28
N LYS A 8 -51.28 29.26 -45.53
CA LYS A 8 -51.01 27.94 -44.90
C LYS A 8 -49.55 27.50 -45.04
N LYS A 9 -48.88 27.84 -46.15
CA LYS A 9 -47.44 27.56 -46.37
C LYS A 9 -46.53 28.38 -45.45
N LYS A 10 -46.86 29.64 -45.15
CA LYS A 10 -46.10 30.49 -44.21
C LYS A 10 -46.30 30.06 -42.76
N LEU A 11 -47.50 29.59 -42.40
CA LEU A 11 -47.78 28.96 -41.11
C LEU A 11 -46.98 27.66 -40.91
N LEU A 12 -46.92 26.81 -41.95
CA LEU A 12 -46.11 25.58 -41.91
C LEU A 12 -44.61 25.89 -41.75
N ALA A 13 -44.09 26.84 -42.53
CA ALA A 13 -42.68 27.22 -42.46
C ALA A 13 -42.31 27.80 -41.08
N PHE A 14 -43.19 28.63 -40.50
CA PHE A 14 -42.99 29.16 -39.16
C PHE A 14 -43.01 28.05 -38.09
N GLY A 15 -43.94 27.10 -38.18
CA GLY A 15 -43.99 25.93 -37.29
C GLY A 15 -42.73 25.06 -37.38
N CYS A 16 -42.21 24.80 -38.58
CA CYS A 16 -40.95 24.08 -38.76
C CYS A 16 -39.75 24.83 -38.16
N CYS A 17 -39.66 26.15 -38.33
CA CYS A 17 -38.57 26.94 -37.72
C CYS A 17 -38.63 26.93 -36.19
N VAL A 18 -39.82 26.99 -35.60
CA VAL A 18 -40.00 26.88 -34.14
C VAL A 18 -39.62 25.49 -33.63
N LEU A 19 -39.98 24.43 -34.35
CA LEU A 19 -39.60 23.05 -34.00
C LEU A 19 -38.09 22.80 -34.10
N VAL A 20 -37.43 23.31 -35.15
CA VAL A 20 -35.97 23.20 -35.30
C VAL A 20 -35.25 24.02 -34.21
N GLY A 21 -35.75 25.21 -33.88
CA GLY A 21 -35.25 26.02 -32.78
C GLY A 21 -35.40 25.32 -31.43
N ALA A 22 -36.56 24.71 -31.16
CA ALA A 22 -36.80 23.96 -29.93
C ALA A 22 -35.92 22.70 -29.81
N LEU A 23 -35.68 21.98 -30.92
CA LEU A 23 -34.75 20.86 -30.95
C LEU A 23 -33.30 21.31 -30.70
N ALA A 24 -32.87 22.41 -31.32
CA ALA A 24 -31.53 22.96 -31.12
C ALA A 24 -31.30 23.42 -29.68
N VAL A 25 -32.31 23.99 -29.03
CA VAL A 25 -32.26 24.36 -27.61
C VAL A 25 -32.21 23.12 -26.70
N MET A 26 -32.96 22.06 -27.00
CA MET A 26 -32.89 20.80 -26.22
C MET A 26 -31.54 20.09 -26.38
N ILE A 27 -30.97 20.06 -27.58
CA ILE A 27 -29.63 19.50 -27.83
C ILE A 27 -28.56 20.37 -27.15
N GLY A 28 -28.71 21.70 -27.17
CA GLY A 28 -27.83 22.63 -26.44
C GLY A 28 -27.89 22.46 -24.92
N PHE A 29 -29.09 22.20 -24.37
CA PHE A 29 -29.26 21.92 -22.92
C PHE A 29 -28.71 20.55 -22.52
N GLN A 30 -28.80 19.53 -23.37
CA GLN A 30 -28.17 18.22 -23.13
C GLN A 30 -26.64 18.29 -23.24
N GLY A 31 -26.10 19.12 -24.13
CA GLY A 31 -24.65 19.33 -24.27
C GLY A 31 -24.02 20.20 -23.18
N ALA A 32 -24.77 21.15 -22.62
CA ALA A 32 -24.27 22.03 -21.55
C ALA A 32 -24.29 21.38 -20.15
N GLY A 33 -25.12 20.35 -19.94
CA GLY A 33 -25.24 19.64 -18.66
C GLY A 33 -24.23 18.49 -18.45
N ALA A 34 -23.39 18.20 -19.45
CA ALA A 34 -22.46 17.07 -19.42
C ALA A 34 -20.99 17.51 -19.54
N ILE A 35 -20.64 18.67 -18.97
CA ILE A 35 -19.25 18.88 -18.51
C ILE A 35 -19.16 18.30 -17.11
N LEU A 36 -19.22 16.96 -17.02
CA LEU A 36 -18.65 16.25 -15.88
C LEU A 36 -17.15 16.55 -15.94
N GLN A 37 -16.72 17.59 -15.24
CA GLN A 37 -15.34 17.63 -14.76
C GLN A 37 -15.20 16.38 -13.89
N THR A 38 -14.68 15.30 -14.47
CA THR A 38 -14.05 14.23 -13.71
C THR A 38 -12.84 14.87 -13.03
N VAL A 39 -13.08 15.58 -11.94
CA VAL A 39 -12.06 15.79 -10.91
C VAL A 39 -11.71 14.39 -10.44
N ALA A 40 -10.69 13.81 -11.05
CA ALA A 40 -10.11 12.57 -10.58
C ALA A 40 -9.82 12.76 -9.09
N SER A 41 -10.38 11.88 -8.26
CA SER A 41 -10.12 11.92 -6.82
C SER A 41 -8.61 11.98 -6.59
N PRO A 42 -8.12 12.85 -5.69
CA PRO A 42 -6.69 12.93 -5.42
C PRO A 42 -6.13 11.54 -5.13
N ARG A 43 -5.00 11.19 -5.77
CA ARG A 43 -4.34 9.91 -5.53
C ARG A 43 -3.98 9.82 -4.04
N LYS A 44 -4.36 8.72 -3.40
CA LYS A 44 -3.95 8.37 -2.05
C LYS A 44 -2.76 7.43 -2.16
N SER A 45 -1.68 7.75 -1.47
CA SER A 45 -0.45 6.98 -1.50
C SER A 45 -0.24 6.26 -0.17
N PRO A 46 0.16 4.97 -0.19
CA PRO A 46 0.79 4.31 0.94
C PRO A 46 2.08 5.04 1.38
N ILE A 47 2.58 4.67 2.56
CA ILE A 47 3.87 5.12 3.06
C ILE A 47 4.97 4.22 2.51
N TYR A 48 5.78 4.76 1.59
CA TYR A 48 6.94 4.08 0.99
C TYR A 48 8.23 4.30 1.80
N SER A 49 8.34 5.44 2.47
CA SER A 49 9.47 5.81 3.32
C SER A 49 9.05 6.91 4.31
N VAL A 50 9.91 7.21 5.27
CA VAL A 50 9.66 8.22 6.31
C VAL A 50 10.72 9.32 6.23
N GLN A 51 10.35 10.58 6.46
CA GLN A 51 11.33 11.64 6.65
C GLN A 51 11.95 11.52 8.05
N ARG A 52 13.22 11.09 8.08
CA ARG A 52 14.01 10.92 9.30
C ARG A 52 15.30 11.73 9.20
N GLU A 53 15.70 12.35 10.30
CA GLU A 53 17.01 13.00 10.44
C GLU A 53 18.05 12.05 11.03
N ASP A 54 17.60 11.10 11.84
CA ASP A 54 18.38 10.00 12.39
C ASP A 54 18.54 8.86 11.37
N LYS A 55 19.68 8.18 11.42
CA LYS A 55 19.98 7.03 10.56
C LYS A 55 19.21 5.79 11.03
N VAL A 56 17.91 5.75 10.78
CA VAL A 56 17.04 4.60 11.05
C VAL A 56 16.42 4.09 9.75
N VAL A 57 16.28 2.78 9.60
CA VAL A 57 15.59 2.11 8.48
C VAL A 57 14.82 0.89 8.97
N SER A 58 13.99 0.29 8.13
CA SER A 58 13.27 -0.94 8.46
C SER A 58 13.47 -2.03 7.42
N LEU A 59 13.81 -3.23 7.89
CA LEU A 59 13.70 -4.46 7.12
C LEU A 59 12.30 -5.03 7.31
N THR A 60 11.62 -5.36 6.21
CA THR A 60 10.26 -5.89 6.23
C THR A 60 10.18 -7.18 5.43
N PHE A 61 9.36 -8.12 5.88
CA PHE A 61 9.21 -9.44 5.26
C PHE A 61 7.75 -9.69 4.90
N ASP A 62 7.48 -9.96 3.63
CA ASP A 62 6.15 -10.39 3.18
C ASP A 62 6.08 -11.92 3.25
N THR A 63 5.08 -12.43 3.99
CA THR A 63 4.92 -13.86 4.26
C THR A 63 3.53 -14.35 3.89
N ALA A 64 3.42 -14.92 2.68
CA ALA A 64 2.18 -15.47 2.15
C ALA A 64 2.22 -16.99 1.98
N TRP A 65 3.41 -17.57 1.76
CA TRP A 65 3.57 -18.99 1.46
C TRP A 65 4.88 -19.52 2.03
N GLY A 66 4.89 -20.80 2.36
CA GLY A 66 6.08 -21.49 2.83
C GLY A 66 6.55 -21.04 4.22
N ASN A 67 7.26 -21.92 4.91
CA ASN A 67 7.79 -21.64 6.24
C ASN A 67 9.23 -22.16 6.45
N GLY A 68 9.83 -22.77 5.42
CA GLY A 68 11.10 -23.50 5.55
C GLY A 68 12.27 -22.63 6.02
N GLN A 69 12.23 -21.32 5.77
CA GLN A 69 13.30 -20.37 6.08
C GLN A 69 12.97 -19.44 7.24
N THR A 70 11.73 -19.44 7.75
CA THR A 70 11.27 -18.45 8.74
C THR A 70 12.08 -18.53 10.03
N GLU A 71 12.33 -19.74 10.53
CA GLU A 71 13.12 -19.94 11.75
C GLU A 71 14.57 -19.46 11.59
N ASP A 72 15.19 -19.74 10.44
CA ASP A 72 16.55 -19.26 10.14
C ASP A 72 16.60 -17.73 10.04
N ILE A 73 15.60 -17.09 9.44
CA ILE A 73 15.49 -15.63 9.37
C ILE A 73 15.39 -15.06 10.80
N LEU A 74 14.54 -15.61 11.66
CA LEU A 74 14.40 -15.16 13.05
C LEU A 74 15.72 -15.32 13.82
N ASN A 75 16.39 -16.46 13.66
CA ASN A 75 17.69 -16.72 14.30
C ASN A 75 18.75 -15.70 13.83
N ILE A 76 18.80 -15.37 12.54
CA ILE A 76 19.70 -14.33 12.01
C ILE A 76 19.35 -12.96 12.60
N LEU A 77 18.07 -12.58 12.64
CA LEU A 77 17.66 -11.29 13.21
C LEU A 77 18.04 -11.18 14.70
N GLU A 78 17.88 -12.26 15.46
CA GLU A 78 18.31 -12.34 16.85
C GLU A 78 19.83 -12.20 16.99
N GLN A 79 20.63 -12.91 16.19
CA GLN A 79 22.09 -12.85 16.21
C GLN A 79 22.64 -11.44 15.96
N TYR A 80 21.96 -10.65 15.12
CA TYR A 80 22.34 -9.27 14.82
C TYR A 80 21.62 -8.23 15.68
N GLU A 81 20.85 -8.66 16.68
CA GLU A 81 20.05 -7.82 17.58
C GLU A 81 19.08 -6.87 16.83
N VAL A 82 18.53 -7.33 15.71
CA VAL A 82 17.63 -6.56 14.86
C VAL A 82 16.18 -6.94 15.13
N LYS A 83 15.30 -5.94 15.17
CA LYS A 83 13.85 -6.14 15.13
C LYS A 83 13.28 -5.59 13.82
N SER A 84 12.46 -6.41 13.17
CA SER A 84 11.88 -6.15 11.84
C SER A 84 10.35 -6.17 11.89
N THR A 85 9.72 -5.94 10.73
CA THR A 85 8.27 -6.08 10.55
C THR A 85 7.96 -7.24 9.59
N PHE A 86 7.08 -8.15 10.01
CA PHE A 86 6.56 -9.23 9.18
C PHE A 86 5.13 -8.90 8.78
N PHE A 87 4.85 -8.81 7.48
CA PHE A 87 3.50 -8.74 6.93
C PHE A 87 3.05 -10.15 6.60
N VAL A 88 2.14 -10.68 7.42
CA VAL A 88 1.68 -12.07 7.32
C VAL A 88 0.27 -12.13 6.75
N THR A 89 -0.01 -13.10 5.87
CA THR A 89 -1.40 -13.38 5.48
C THR A 89 -2.12 -14.07 6.61
N GLY A 90 -3.44 -13.90 6.69
CA GLY A 90 -4.22 -14.57 7.74
C GLY A 90 -4.28 -16.09 7.56
N GLU A 91 -4.35 -16.59 6.33
CA GLU A 91 -4.22 -18.03 6.04
C GLU A 91 -2.87 -18.60 6.52
N TRP A 92 -1.76 -17.91 6.22
CA TRP A 92 -0.43 -18.33 6.68
C TRP A 92 -0.32 -18.29 8.21
N ALA A 93 -0.88 -17.25 8.85
CA ALA A 93 -0.87 -17.13 10.30
C ALA A 93 -1.63 -18.28 10.99
N GLN A 94 -2.71 -18.77 10.39
CA GLN A 94 -3.46 -19.93 10.89
C GLN A 94 -2.73 -21.25 10.67
N GLU A 95 -1.98 -21.37 9.57
CA GLU A 95 -1.20 -22.56 9.26
C GLU A 95 0.04 -22.69 10.16
N TYR A 96 0.71 -21.57 10.46
CA TYR A 96 1.97 -21.52 11.22
C TYR A 96 1.88 -20.62 12.48
N PRO A 97 0.95 -20.88 13.41
CA PRO A 97 0.72 -20.00 14.57
C PRO A 97 1.92 -19.95 15.53
N GLU A 98 2.73 -21.01 15.59
CA GLU A 98 3.97 -21.03 16.37
C GLU A 98 5.00 -20.03 15.86
N MET A 99 5.08 -19.82 14.55
CA MET A 99 5.99 -18.85 13.95
C MET A 99 5.52 -17.42 14.17
N VAL A 100 4.23 -17.17 14.01
CA VAL A 100 3.60 -15.88 14.37
C VAL A 100 3.87 -15.54 15.85
N LYS A 101 3.72 -16.52 16.74
CA LYS A 101 4.02 -16.35 18.17
C LYS A 101 5.51 -16.12 18.42
N ALA A 102 6.39 -16.80 17.71
CA ALA A 102 7.84 -16.59 17.81
C ALA A 102 8.23 -15.18 17.35
N MET A 103 7.71 -14.72 16.20
CA MET A 103 7.94 -13.36 15.69
C MET A 103 7.56 -12.31 16.74
N SER A 104 6.33 -12.39 17.25
CA SER A 104 5.81 -11.45 18.25
C SER A 104 6.58 -11.56 19.58
N GLY A 105 6.85 -12.77 20.05
CA GLY A 105 7.59 -13.02 21.30
C GLY A 105 9.04 -12.54 21.26
N GLN A 106 9.66 -12.51 20.08
CA GLN A 106 10.99 -11.92 19.85
C GLN A 106 10.94 -10.40 19.70
N GLY A 107 9.77 -9.76 19.72
CA GLY A 107 9.63 -8.30 19.65
C GLY A 107 9.63 -7.73 18.23
N HIS A 108 9.34 -8.55 17.23
CA HIS A 108 9.07 -8.07 15.87
C HIS A 108 7.63 -7.55 15.75
N ASP A 109 7.41 -6.61 14.84
CA ASP A 109 6.03 -6.30 14.45
C ASP A 109 5.48 -7.46 13.62
N VAL A 110 4.28 -7.94 13.95
CA VAL A 110 3.51 -8.86 13.10
C VAL A 110 2.27 -8.12 12.59
N CYS A 111 2.20 -7.92 11.28
CA CYS A 111 1.30 -7.00 10.62
C CYS A 111 0.57 -7.66 9.45
N ASN A 112 -0.38 -6.94 8.86
CA ASN A 112 -1.39 -7.50 7.98
C ASN A 112 -0.96 -7.49 6.51
N TYR A 113 -1.05 -8.65 5.86
CA TYR A 113 -0.80 -8.82 4.42
C TYR A 113 -2.03 -9.35 3.66
N SER A 114 -3.24 -8.92 4.05
CA SER A 114 -4.57 -9.46 3.72
C SER A 114 -4.82 -10.88 4.27
N ASP A 115 -6.05 -11.38 4.17
CA ASP A 115 -6.38 -12.70 4.71
C ASP A 115 -5.95 -13.81 3.73
N THR A 116 -6.37 -13.69 2.47
CA THR A 116 -6.23 -14.72 1.43
C THR A 116 -5.31 -14.32 0.27
N HIS A 117 -4.60 -13.19 0.40
CA HIS A 117 -3.65 -12.67 -0.58
C HIS A 117 -4.23 -12.34 -1.99
N PRO A 118 -5.42 -11.70 -2.11
CA PRO A 118 -5.96 -11.33 -3.43
C PRO A 118 -5.30 -10.06 -3.99
N HIS A 119 -5.49 -9.82 -5.29
CA HIS A 119 -5.28 -8.49 -5.87
C HIS A 119 -6.35 -7.53 -5.32
N MET A 120 -5.99 -6.75 -4.30
CA MET A 120 -6.92 -5.90 -3.54
C MET A 120 -7.75 -4.91 -4.39
N PRO A 121 -7.21 -4.28 -5.46
CA PRO A 121 -8.01 -3.41 -6.33
C PRO A 121 -9.08 -4.14 -7.16
N GLN A 122 -8.96 -5.46 -7.31
CA GLN A 122 -9.89 -6.27 -8.10
C GLN A 122 -11.10 -6.74 -7.29
N VAL A 123 -11.06 -6.57 -5.97
CA VAL A 123 -12.18 -6.88 -5.07
C VAL A 123 -12.87 -5.60 -4.61
N GLY A 124 -14.17 -5.69 -4.32
CA GLY A 124 -14.95 -4.55 -3.85
C GLY A 124 -14.55 -4.10 -2.44
N LYS A 125 -14.81 -2.84 -2.10
CA LYS A 125 -14.47 -2.24 -0.79
C LYS A 125 -14.89 -3.07 0.43
N GLU A 126 -16.07 -3.69 0.39
CA GLU A 126 -16.54 -4.58 1.46
C GLU A 126 -15.62 -5.80 1.63
N GLN A 127 -15.22 -6.43 0.52
CA GLN A 127 -14.25 -7.51 0.54
C GLN A 127 -12.87 -7.02 0.99
N GLN A 128 -12.43 -5.82 0.57
CA GLN A 128 -11.16 -5.24 1.04
C GLN A 128 -11.15 -5.12 2.58
N LEU A 129 -12.25 -4.64 3.18
CA LEU A 129 -12.39 -4.54 4.63
C LEU A 129 -12.42 -5.92 5.30
N ALA A 130 -13.08 -6.91 4.68
CA ALA A 130 -13.13 -8.28 5.18
C ALA A 130 -11.75 -8.95 5.16
N GLU A 131 -10.98 -8.80 4.07
CA GLU A 131 -9.60 -9.30 3.96
C GLU A 131 -8.70 -8.71 5.05
N ILE A 132 -8.78 -7.40 5.29
CA ILE A 132 -7.96 -6.76 6.32
C ILE A 132 -8.43 -7.21 7.71
N THR A 133 -9.74 -7.21 7.98
CA THR A 133 -10.26 -7.53 9.31
C THR A 133 -10.04 -9.00 9.68
N GLY A 134 -10.27 -9.94 8.75
CA GLY A 134 -10.07 -11.37 8.98
C GLY A 134 -8.61 -11.70 9.34
N CYS A 135 -7.65 -11.11 8.63
CA CYS A 135 -6.24 -11.24 8.97
C CYS A 135 -5.90 -10.63 10.34
N ASN A 136 -6.43 -9.43 10.65
CA ASN A 136 -6.23 -8.79 11.96
C ASN A 136 -6.71 -9.65 13.12
N GLU A 137 -7.88 -10.28 12.99
CA GLU A 137 -8.46 -11.14 14.02
C GLU A 137 -7.59 -12.36 14.28
N LYS A 138 -7.11 -13.02 13.22
CA LYS A 138 -6.23 -14.20 13.32
C LYS A 138 -4.88 -13.85 13.98
N ILE A 139 -4.25 -12.74 13.57
CA ILE A 139 -3.00 -12.27 14.20
C ILE A 139 -3.24 -11.94 15.69
N LYS A 140 -4.35 -11.27 16.01
CA LYS A 140 -4.70 -10.90 17.38
C LYS A 140 -4.98 -12.12 18.26
N GLU A 141 -5.64 -13.14 17.74
CA GLU A 141 -5.90 -14.38 18.46
C GLU A 141 -4.59 -15.07 18.90
N ILE A 142 -3.57 -15.05 18.03
CA ILE A 142 -2.29 -15.70 18.30
C ILE A 142 -1.39 -14.86 19.20
N THR A 143 -1.31 -13.54 18.95
CA THR A 143 -0.32 -12.65 19.58
C THR A 143 -0.88 -11.84 20.74
N GLY A 144 -2.20 -11.69 20.83
CA GLY A 144 -2.87 -10.75 21.72
C GLY A 144 -2.79 -9.28 21.27
N LEU A 145 -2.13 -8.99 20.14
CA LEU A 145 -1.89 -7.64 19.63
C LEU A 145 -2.68 -7.41 18.34
N SER A 146 -3.30 -6.25 18.20
CA SER A 146 -3.97 -5.86 16.95
C SER A 146 -2.96 -5.21 16.01
N PRO A 147 -2.86 -5.66 14.73
CA PRO A 147 -2.01 -5.02 13.75
C PRO A 147 -2.38 -3.55 13.55
N ILE A 148 -1.36 -2.70 13.39
CA ILE A 148 -1.53 -1.28 13.05
C ILE A 148 -1.08 -0.95 11.63
N LEU A 149 -0.42 -1.89 10.96
CA LEU A 149 0.13 -1.75 9.61
C LEU A 149 -0.53 -2.76 8.67
N PHE A 150 -0.84 -2.30 7.46
CA PHE A 150 -1.31 -3.11 6.35
C PHE A 150 -0.41 -2.89 5.14
N ARG A 151 -0.07 -3.96 4.43
CA ARG A 151 0.54 -3.92 3.11
C ARG A 151 -0.35 -4.69 2.13
N ALA A 152 -0.61 -4.11 0.97
CA ALA A 152 -1.41 -4.77 -0.04
C ALA A 152 -0.60 -5.87 -0.76
N PRO A 153 -1.17 -7.08 -0.94
CA PRO A 153 -0.57 -8.13 -1.76
C PRO A 153 -0.05 -7.63 -3.10
N TYR A 154 1.11 -8.15 -3.50
CA TYR A 154 1.79 -7.80 -4.77
C TYR A 154 2.19 -6.32 -4.88
N GLY A 155 2.02 -5.54 -3.81
CA GLY A 155 2.10 -4.09 -3.86
C GLY A 155 1.01 -3.42 -4.70
N ASP A 156 -0.09 -4.14 -4.98
CA ASP A 156 -1.17 -3.71 -5.85
C ASP A 156 -2.24 -2.94 -5.06
N TYR A 157 -2.41 -1.66 -5.36
CA TYR A 157 -3.34 -0.79 -4.65
C TYR A 157 -3.96 0.27 -5.55
N ASP A 158 -5.12 0.75 -5.13
CA ASP A 158 -5.74 1.98 -5.59
C ASP A 158 -6.17 2.83 -4.38
N ASN A 159 -6.89 3.93 -4.64
CA ASN A 159 -7.39 4.78 -3.57
C ASN A 159 -8.34 4.03 -2.61
N SER A 160 -9.15 3.10 -3.12
CA SER A 160 -10.11 2.33 -2.30
C SER A 160 -9.38 1.46 -1.28
N VAL A 161 -8.29 0.81 -1.70
CA VAL A 161 -7.44 -0.02 -0.85
C VAL A 161 -6.80 0.81 0.27
N VAL A 162 -6.19 1.95 -0.06
CA VAL A 162 -5.59 2.85 0.94
C VAL A 162 -6.64 3.38 1.91
N GLU A 163 -7.83 3.71 1.41
CA GLU A 163 -8.96 4.09 2.25
C GLU A 163 -9.40 2.96 3.17
N ALA A 164 -9.41 1.70 2.71
CA ALA A 164 -9.88 0.58 3.53
C ALA A 164 -8.98 0.38 4.75
N ALA A 165 -7.65 0.49 4.57
CA ALA A 165 -6.71 0.49 5.68
C ALA A 165 -6.94 1.68 6.64
N ASN A 166 -7.10 2.89 6.09
CA ASN A 166 -7.31 4.09 6.89
C ASN A 166 -8.63 4.06 7.68
N ASP A 167 -9.71 3.54 7.10
CA ASP A 167 -11.02 3.38 7.74
C ASP A 167 -10.95 2.45 8.96
N LEU A 168 -10.00 1.51 8.94
CA LEU A 168 -9.68 0.60 10.05
C LEU A 168 -8.62 1.17 11.01
N GLY A 169 -8.18 2.42 10.80
CA GLY A 169 -7.16 3.08 11.63
C GLY A 169 -5.75 2.52 11.43
N MET A 170 -5.48 1.87 10.30
CA MET A 170 -4.20 1.26 9.98
C MET A 170 -3.39 2.11 8.99
N TYR A 171 -2.07 2.06 9.12
CA TYR A 171 -1.16 2.64 8.13
C TYR A 171 -1.03 1.70 6.93
N CYS A 172 -1.31 2.20 5.72
CA CYS A 172 -0.98 1.48 4.49
C CYS A 172 0.52 1.67 4.18
N ILE A 173 1.30 0.60 4.23
CA ILE A 173 2.76 0.60 4.10
C ILE A 173 3.17 -0.03 2.77
N GLN A 174 4.21 0.52 2.17
CA GLN A 174 4.92 -0.04 1.03
C GLN A 174 6.44 -0.09 1.31
N TRP A 175 7.27 -0.04 0.27
CA TRP A 175 8.72 -0.07 0.37
C TRP A 175 9.30 0.84 -0.72
N ASN A 176 10.36 1.57 -0.40
CA ASN A 176 11.13 2.33 -1.38
C ASN A 176 12.36 1.57 -1.89
N ILE A 177 12.73 0.46 -1.23
CA ILE A 177 13.85 -0.41 -1.64
C ILE A 177 13.34 -1.85 -1.74
N ASP A 178 13.38 -2.42 -2.94
CA ASP A 178 13.17 -3.84 -3.18
C ASP A 178 14.52 -4.56 -3.12
N SER A 179 14.63 -5.60 -2.29
CA SER A 179 15.84 -6.42 -2.17
C SER A 179 16.08 -7.31 -3.39
N TYR A 180 15.02 -7.66 -4.13
CA TYR A 180 14.99 -8.69 -5.16
C TYR A 180 15.51 -10.06 -4.69
N ASP A 181 15.38 -10.37 -3.41
CA ASP A 181 15.73 -11.68 -2.84
C ASP A 181 15.05 -12.86 -3.56
N TRP A 182 13.83 -12.67 -4.05
CA TRP A 182 13.10 -13.62 -4.89
C TRP A 182 13.74 -13.91 -6.26
N GLN A 183 14.74 -13.12 -6.69
CA GLN A 183 15.53 -13.37 -7.91
C GLN A 183 16.85 -14.10 -7.64
N ASP A 184 17.07 -14.59 -6.41
CA ASP A 184 18.29 -15.28 -5.99
C ASP A 184 19.60 -14.46 -6.21
N PRO A 185 19.69 -13.25 -5.63
CA PRO A 185 20.88 -12.42 -5.77
C PRO A 185 22.04 -12.97 -4.93
N SER A 186 23.27 -12.74 -5.38
CA SER A 186 24.44 -12.97 -4.51
C SER A 186 24.43 -12.00 -3.31
N PRO A 187 25.06 -12.38 -2.16
CA PRO A 187 25.20 -11.49 -1.02
C PRO A 187 25.88 -10.14 -1.35
N GLU A 188 26.85 -10.16 -2.27
CA GLU A 188 27.54 -8.96 -2.75
C GLU A 188 26.58 -8.04 -3.52
N ASN A 189 25.73 -8.60 -4.38
CA ASN A 189 24.72 -7.84 -5.13
C ASN A 189 23.67 -7.23 -4.20
N MET A 190 23.21 -7.99 -3.19
CA MET A 190 22.30 -7.49 -2.15
C MET A 190 22.91 -6.30 -1.41
N LYS A 191 24.14 -6.46 -0.92
CA LYS A 191 24.88 -5.39 -0.23
C LYS A 191 25.01 -4.13 -1.09
N ASN A 192 25.47 -4.26 -2.33
CA ASN A 192 25.67 -3.11 -3.23
C ASN A 192 24.36 -2.39 -3.56
N ARG A 193 23.27 -3.16 -3.73
CA ARG A 193 21.93 -2.62 -3.95
C ARG A 193 21.44 -1.80 -2.76
N LEU A 194 21.59 -2.31 -1.55
CA LEU A 194 21.16 -1.60 -0.35
C LEU A 194 22.02 -0.35 -0.12
N SER A 195 23.34 -0.49 -0.13
CA SER A 195 24.29 0.61 0.13
C SER A 195 24.10 1.81 -0.82
N SER A 196 23.70 1.55 -2.07
CA SER A 196 23.48 2.62 -3.07
C SER A 196 22.14 3.35 -2.95
N GLN A 197 21.18 2.80 -2.21
CA GLN A 197 19.81 3.31 -2.12
C GLN A 197 19.36 3.70 -0.71
N LEU A 198 20.10 3.28 0.32
CA LEU A 198 19.78 3.58 1.71
C LEU A 198 19.70 5.09 1.96
N LYS A 199 18.62 5.48 2.61
CA LYS A 199 18.38 6.83 3.12
C LYS A 199 17.74 6.70 4.51
N PRO A 200 17.91 7.69 5.39
CA PRO A 200 17.12 7.77 6.62
C PRO A 200 15.62 7.61 6.33
N GLY A 201 14.99 6.66 7.04
CA GLY A 201 13.58 6.35 6.90
C GLY A 201 13.22 5.39 5.77
N SER A 202 14.19 4.73 5.12
CA SER A 202 13.90 3.70 4.12
C SER A 202 13.18 2.49 4.72
N ILE A 203 12.23 1.94 3.95
CA ILE A 203 11.54 0.67 4.19
C ILE A 203 11.95 -0.30 3.09
N ILE A 204 12.48 -1.46 3.48
CA ILE A 204 13.11 -2.44 2.58
C ILE A 204 12.25 -3.70 2.56
N LEU A 205 11.91 -4.18 1.36
CA LEU A 205 11.14 -5.41 1.15
C LEU A 205 12.06 -6.64 1.02
N LEU A 206 11.75 -7.68 1.78
CA LEU A 206 12.23 -9.05 1.67
C LEU A 206 11.03 -10.01 1.77
N HIS A 207 11.29 -11.30 1.58
CA HIS A 207 10.31 -12.37 1.63
C HIS A 207 10.82 -13.51 2.52
N ASN A 208 9.92 -14.17 3.25
CA ASN A 208 10.30 -15.34 4.03
C ASN A 208 10.51 -16.59 3.16
N GLY A 209 9.85 -16.69 2.00
CA GLY A 209 9.88 -17.88 1.16
C GLY A 209 11.01 -17.94 0.12
N ALA A 210 11.86 -16.90 0.02
CA ALA A 210 12.96 -16.88 -0.94
C ALA A 210 14.21 -17.55 -0.34
N GLU A 211 14.74 -18.58 -1.02
CA GLU A 211 15.92 -19.33 -0.56
C GLU A 211 17.14 -18.42 -0.31
N ALA A 212 17.28 -17.39 -1.14
CA ALA A 212 18.37 -16.42 -1.04
C ALA A 212 18.28 -15.51 0.19
N THR A 213 17.10 -15.34 0.80
CA THR A 213 16.94 -14.46 1.96
C THR A 213 17.85 -14.90 3.10
N VAL A 214 17.87 -16.19 3.44
CA VAL A 214 18.74 -16.72 4.51
C VAL A 214 20.22 -16.46 4.21
N GLN A 215 20.62 -16.60 2.95
CA GLN A 215 22.02 -16.44 2.54
C GLN A 215 22.45 -14.97 2.47
N THR A 216 21.55 -14.06 2.11
CA THR A 216 21.86 -12.66 1.83
C THR A 216 21.56 -11.73 3.01
N LEU A 217 20.64 -12.10 3.90
CA LEU A 217 20.22 -11.29 5.04
C LEU A 217 21.39 -10.89 5.97
N PRO A 218 22.35 -11.77 6.32
CA PRO A 218 23.51 -11.37 7.12
C PRO A 218 24.33 -10.26 6.46
N ALA A 219 24.56 -10.34 5.15
CA ALA A 219 25.29 -9.33 4.40
C ALA A 219 24.51 -8.02 4.29
N ALA A 220 23.18 -8.11 4.15
CA ALA A 220 22.30 -6.95 4.15
C ALA A 220 22.34 -6.19 5.50
N ILE A 221 22.16 -6.90 6.61
CA ILE A 221 22.20 -6.31 7.95
C ILE A 221 23.57 -5.68 8.22
N ALA A 222 24.65 -6.41 7.94
CA ALA A 222 26.01 -5.91 8.14
C ALA A 222 26.31 -4.66 7.30
N ALA A 223 25.79 -4.57 6.07
CA ALA A 223 25.93 -3.39 5.23
C ALA A 223 25.20 -2.17 5.83
N ILE A 224 23.95 -2.36 6.25
CA ILE A 224 23.12 -1.30 6.84
C ILE A 224 23.75 -0.80 8.15
N GLN A 225 24.09 -1.70 9.07
CA GLN A 225 24.68 -1.35 10.36
C GLN A 225 26.10 -0.75 10.18
N GLY A 226 26.87 -1.24 9.20
CA GLY A 226 28.20 -0.70 8.87
C GLY A 226 28.18 0.75 8.38
N GLU A 227 27.09 1.19 7.77
CA GLU A 227 26.87 2.60 7.40
C GLU A 227 26.37 3.47 8.57
N GLY A 228 26.18 2.87 9.75
CA GLY A 228 25.73 3.53 10.97
C GLY A 228 24.21 3.67 11.07
N TYR A 229 23.45 2.87 10.33
CA TYR A 229 21.99 2.82 10.50
C TYR A 229 21.58 1.85 11.60
N GLN A 230 20.56 2.25 12.36
CA GLN A 230 19.79 1.33 13.19
C GLN A 230 18.66 0.73 12.37
N ILE A 231 18.41 -0.56 12.54
CA ILE A 231 17.28 -1.26 11.93
C ILE A 231 16.20 -1.41 12.99
N VAL A 232 15.01 -0.89 12.70
CA VAL A 232 13.87 -0.91 13.61
C VAL A 232 12.61 -1.42 12.89
N PRO A 233 11.61 -1.96 13.62
CA PRO A 233 10.31 -2.25 13.04
C PRO A 233 9.65 -0.96 12.51
N VAL A 234 8.79 -1.08 11.49
CA VAL A 234 8.09 0.06 10.89
C VAL A 234 7.29 0.83 11.94
N SER A 235 6.71 0.16 12.95
CA SER A 235 6.00 0.84 14.05
C SER A 235 6.85 1.89 14.78
N GLN A 236 8.16 1.72 14.83
CA GLN A 236 9.12 2.66 15.44
C GLN A 236 9.73 3.63 14.43
N LEU A 237 9.66 3.31 13.13
CA LEU A 237 10.14 4.16 12.05
C LEU A 237 9.20 5.35 11.80
N LEU A 238 7.90 5.09 11.86
CA LEU A 238 6.83 6.06 11.57
C LEU A 238 6.93 7.31 12.46
N LEU A 239 6.49 8.44 11.91
CA LEU A 239 6.37 9.68 12.66
C LEU A 239 5.23 9.59 13.69
N SER A 240 5.47 10.20 14.86
CA SER A 240 4.40 10.47 15.82
C SER A 240 3.79 11.85 15.55
N GLY A 241 2.47 11.99 15.73
CA GLY A 241 1.73 13.24 15.53
C GLY A 241 1.19 13.42 14.11
N SER A 242 0.85 14.66 13.75
CA SER A 242 0.30 15.00 12.45
C SER A 242 1.36 14.91 11.35
N TYR A 243 1.03 14.20 10.27
CA TYR A 243 1.89 14.03 9.12
C TYR A 243 1.05 14.10 7.83
N LEU A 244 1.73 14.27 6.70
CA LEU A 244 1.18 14.00 5.38
C LEU A 244 2.05 12.97 4.65
N VAL A 245 1.46 12.32 3.65
CA VAL A 245 2.21 11.49 2.70
C VAL A 245 2.32 12.29 1.42
N ASP A 246 3.55 12.58 1.00
CA ASP A 246 3.79 13.38 -0.20
C ASP A 246 3.56 12.58 -1.49
N HIS A 247 3.79 13.23 -2.63
CA HIS A 247 3.60 12.63 -3.95
C HIS A 247 4.56 11.45 -4.25
N GLU A 248 5.68 11.32 -3.53
CA GLU A 248 6.61 10.20 -3.63
C GLU A 248 6.24 9.06 -2.66
N GLY A 249 5.20 9.24 -1.84
CA GLY A 249 4.84 8.28 -0.81
C GLY A 249 5.67 8.43 0.46
N ARG A 250 6.39 9.54 0.64
CA ARG A 250 7.18 9.79 1.86
C ARG A 250 6.29 10.38 2.95
N GLN A 251 6.32 9.78 4.13
CA GLN A 251 5.70 10.34 5.33
C GLN A 251 6.52 11.53 5.83
N VAL A 252 5.94 12.73 5.86
CA VAL A 252 6.62 13.96 6.30
C VAL A 252 5.81 14.66 7.42
N PRO A 253 6.48 15.30 8.41
CA PRO A 253 5.77 16.00 9.47
C PRO A 253 4.88 17.12 8.90
N GLN A 254 3.68 17.26 9.45
CA GLN A 254 2.86 18.44 9.18
C GLN A 254 3.20 19.52 10.21
N PRO A 255 3.61 20.73 9.77
CA PRO A 255 3.98 21.82 10.68
C PRO A 255 2.77 22.39 11.44
#